data_AF-A0A1S3BAT5-F1
#
_entry.id   AF-A0A1S3BAT5-F1
#
_cell.length_a   1.000
_cell.length_b   1.000
_cell.length_c   1.000
_cell.angle_alpha   90.00
_cell.angle_beta   90.00
_cell.angle_gamma   90.00
#
_symmetry.space_group_name_H-M   'P 1'
#
loop_
_entity.id
_entity.type
_entity.pdbx_description
1 polymer ?
#
loop_
_entity_poly.entity_id
_entity_poly.type
_entity_poly.pdbx_seq_one_letter_code
_entity_poly.pdbx_strand_id
1 'polypeptide(L)'
;MALFPATSTLVPSIGYLLSQKKALEAAMNDINGSFGKGSVTRLGSAGGALVETFPSGCLTLDCALGGGLPKGRIVEIFGPESSGKTTLALHAIAEVQKLGGNAMLVDAEHAFDPAYSKAVGVDVENLIVCQPDHGEMALEIADRMCRSGAVDLICVDSVSALTPRAEIEGEIGMQQMGLQARLMSQALRKMSGNASKAGCTLIFLNQIRYKIGVYYGNPEVTSGGIALKFFASLRLEIRPIGKLKSAKGDEEIGIRVRVRVQKSKVSRPYKQAEFEIIFGEGVSKLGCILDCAEIMEIVVKKGSWYSYGDQRLGQGRDRALQYLKDTPALQDEIEKTLQTMLTSGTVQMGFQSIRKPLPNQEVLEEFE
;
A
#
# COMPACT_ATOMS: atom_id res chain seq x y z
N MET A 1 39.64 2.76 55.63
CA MET A 1 39.28 3.94 54.81
C MET A 1 40.03 3.80 53.49
N ALA A 2 39.46 3.08 52.52
CA ALA A 2 40.07 2.84 51.22
C ALA A 2 39.19 3.56 50.17
N LEU A 3 39.75 4.61 49.58
CA LEU A 3 39.16 5.37 48.48
C LEU A 3 39.22 4.52 47.20
N PHE A 4 38.08 4.22 46.60
CA PHE A 4 38.01 3.76 45.22
C PHE A 4 38.35 4.93 44.28
N PRO A 5 39.22 4.76 43.27
CA PRO A 5 39.44 5.81 42.29
C PRO A 5 38.25 5.85 41.31
N ALA A 6 37.75 7.06 41.07
CA ALA A 6 36.74 7.32 40.06
C ALA A 6 37.22 6.88 38.68
N THR A 7 36.43 6.06 37.99
CA THR A 7 36.63 5.73 36.58
C THR A 7 36.47 7.01 35.74
N SER A 8 37.59 7.54 35.26
CA SER A 8 37.61 8.64 34.30
C SER A 8 36.97 8.17 33.00
N THR A 9 35.84 8.76 32.62
CA THR A 9 35.31 8.70 31.27
C THR A 9 36.29 9.43 30.34
N LEU A 10 37.22 8.68 29.75
CA LEU A 10 38.18 9.19 28.77
C LEU A 10 37.42 9.67 27.53
N VAL A 11 37.24 10.99 27.43
CA VAL A 11 36.77 11.62 26.19
C VAL A 11 37.86 11.40 25.13
N PRO A 12 37.56 10.78 23.99
CA PRO A 12 38.57 10.51 22.97
C PRO A 12 39.19 11.82 22.47
N SER A 13 40.52 11.83 22.32
CA SER A 13 41.24 13.02 21.87
C SER A 13 40.80 13.42 20.46
N ILE A 14 40.76 14.73 20.18
CA ILE A 14 40.33 15.29 18.90
C ILE A 14 41.13 14.69 17.71
N GLY A 15 42.41 14.39 17.92
CA GLY A 15 43.27 13.74 16.93
C GLY A 15 42.84 12.32 16.57
N TYR A 16 42.35 11.53 17.54
CA TYR A 16 41.84 10.18 17.30
C TYR A 16 40.51 10.17 16.53
N LEU A 17 39.62 11.12 16.82
CA LEU A 17 38.36 11.27 16.10
C LEU A 17 38.57 11.70 14.64
N LEU A 18 39.58 12.54 14.38
CA LEU A 18 39.97 12.95 13.03
C LEU A 18 40.58 11.81 12.22
N SER A 19 41.41 10.96 12.81
CA SER A 19 41.99 9.79 12.12
C SER A 19 40.93 8.74 11.78
N GLN A 20 39.98 8.48 12.70
CA GLN A 20 38.85 7.59 12.44
C GLN A 20 37.95 8.09 11.30
N LYS A 21 37.65 9.39 11.24
CA LYS A 21 36.86 9.97 10.15
C LYS A 21 37.55 9.81 8.79
N LYS A 22 38.86 10.05 8.71
CA LYS A 22 39.64 9.86 7.48
C LYS A 22 39.68 8.39 7.06
N ALA A 23 39.90 7.47 8.00
CA ALA A 23 39.89 6.03 7.71
C ALA A 23 38.52 5.55 7.23
N LEU A 24 37.44 6.05 7.85
CA LEU A 24 36.07 5.77 7.45
C LEU A 24 35.79 6.26 6.03
N GLU A 25 36.18 7.50 5.69
CA GLU A 25 35.97 8.05 4.35
C GLU A 25 36.78 7.32 3.27
N ALA A 26 38.03 6.94 3.58
CA ALA A 26 38.84 6.12 2.69
C ALA A 26 38.20 4.75 2.43
N ALA A 27 37.72 4.06 3.47
CA ALA A 27 37.02 2.78 3.34
C ALA A 27 35.71 2.92 2.55
N MET A 28 34.92 3.97 2.81
CA MET A 28 33.70 4.24 2.05
C MET A 28 34.00 4.49 0.55
N ASN A 29 35.07 5.22 0.24
CA ASN A 29 35.48 5.48 -1.14
C ASN A 29 35.99 4.22 -1.85
N ASP A 30 36.77 3.39 -1.17
CA ASP A 30 37.26 2.11 -1.70
C ASP A 30 36.11 1.14 -2.00
N ILE A 31 35.14 1.02 -1.08
CA ILE A 31 33.93 0.22 -1.28
C ILE A 31 33.11 0.77 -2.46
N ASN A 32 32.91 2.08 -2.55
CA ASN A 32 32.20 2.69 -3.69
C ASN A 32 32.96 2.53 -5.02
N GLY A 33 34.29 2.52 -4.99
CA GLY A 33 35.13 2.24 -6.16
C GLY A 33 34.99 0.79 -6.63
N SER A 34 34.94 -0.15 -5.69
CA SER A 34 34.87 -1.60 -5.97
C SER A 34 33.48 -2.11 -6.31
N PHE A 35 32.43 -1.54 -5.70
CA PHE A 35 31.06 -2.05 -5.81
C PHE A 35 30.09 -1.08 -6.48
N GLY A 36 30.56 0.08 -6.93
CA GLY A 36 29.76 1.11 -7.61
C GLY A 36 29.43 2.31 -6.72
N LYS A 37 29.27 3.46 -7.36
CA LYS A 37 28.97 4.73 -6.67
C LYS A 37 27.63 4.61 -5.94
N GLY A 38 27.64 4.82 -4.62
CA GLY A 38 26.44 4.78 -3.78
C GLY A 38 26.20 3.44 -3.08
N SER A 39 27.10 2.46 -3.21
CA SER A 39 27.03 1.20 -2.46
C SER A 39 27.13 1.40 -0.95
N VAL A 40 27.85 2.42 -0.48
CA VAL A 40 27.85 2.84 0.93
C VAL A 40 27.71 4.36 1.01
N THR A 41 26.64 4.82 1.68
CA THR A 41 26.33 6.24 1.88
C THR A 41 25.95 6.50 3.33
N ARG A 42 26.15 7.74 3.81
CA ARG A 42 25.65 8.12 5.14
C ARG A 42 24.15 8.41 5.03
N LEU A 43 23.35 7.81 5.92
CA LEU A 43 21.90 7.96 5.92
C LEU A 43 21.45 9.43 6.03
N GLY A 44 22.18 10.25 6.81
CA GLY A 44 21.89 11.69 6.96
C GLY A 44 22.25 12.55 5.75
N SER A 45 23.21 12.13 4.92
CA SER A 45 23.55 12.83 3.66
C SER A 45 22.70 12.35 2.47
N ALA A 46 22.02 11.22 2.61
CA ALA A 46 21.07 10.69 1.64
C ALA A 46 19.70 11.40 1.69
N GLY A 47 19.63 12.59 2.30
CA GLY A 47 18.39 13.36 2.45
C GLY A 47 17.32 12.55 3.17
N GLY A 48 17.56 12.18 4.44
CA GLY A 48 16.61 11.53 5.34
C GLY A 48 15.53 10.72 4.63
N ALA A 49 15.89 9.53 4.12
CA ALA A 49 15.15 8.74 3.13
C ALA A 49 13.64 8.55 3.41
N LEU A 50 12.85 9.58 3.12
CA LEU A 50 11.42 9.47 2.92
C LEU A 50 11.25 8.72 1.60
N VAL A 51 10.66 7.54 1.67
CA VAL A 51 10.37 6.73 0.49
C VAL A 51 9.36 7.51 -0.33
N GLU A 52 9.72 7.85 -1.57
CA GLU A 52 8.82 8.52 -2.50
C GLU A 52 7.56 7.67 -2.70
N THR A 53 6.40 8.32 -2.75
CA THR A 53 5.10 7.66 -2.95
C THR A 53 4.38 8.25 -4.16
N PHE A 54 3.40 7.51 -4.67
CA PHE A 54 2.46 7.97 -5.69
C PHE A 54 1.02 7.65 -5.24
N PRO A 55 0.00 8.38 -5.76
CA PRO A 55 -1.39 8.18 -5.38
C PRO A 55 -1.87 6.76 -5.70
N SER A 56 -2.66 6.16 -4.81
CA SER A 56 -3.24 4.83 -5.05
C SER A 56 -4.49 4.86 -5.93
N GLY A 57 -4.95 6.06 -6.32
CA GLY A 57 -6.26 6.31 -6.94
C GLY A 57 -7.42 6.28 -5.93
N CYS A 58 -7.12 6.16 -4.63
CA CYS A 58 -8.09 6.19 -3.56
C CYS A 58 -7.60 7.11 -2.45
N LEU A 59 -8.16 8.31 -2.37
CA LEU A 59 -7.68 9.33 -1.44
C LEU A 59 -7.76 8.89 0.01
N THR A 60 -8.80 8.16 0.43
CA THR A 60 -8.90 7.66 1.81
C THR A 60 -7.81 6.64 2.12
N LEU A 61 -7.39 5.82 1.16
CA LEU A 61 -6.24 4.93 1.29
C LEU A 61 -4.94 5.73 1.36
N ASP A 62 -4.76 6.74 0.52
CA ASP A 62 -3.59 7.61 0.56
C ASP A 62 -3.48 8.36 1.90
N CYS A 63 -4.59 8.81 2.47
CA CYS A 63 -4.68 9.39 3.82
C CYS A 63 -4.29 8.38 4.90
N ALA A 64 -4.72 7.12 4.78
CA ALA A 64 -4.31 6.05 5.68
C ALA A 64 -2.81 5.72 5.54
N LEU A 65 -2.28 5.73 4.32
CA LEU A 65 -0.86 5.47 4.05
C LEU A 65 0.05 6.65 4.36
N GLY A 66 -0.49 7.87 4.44
CA GLY A 66 0.27 9.09 4.66
C GLY A 66 1.04 9.53 3.40
N GLY A 67 0.45 9.37 2.22
CA GLY A 67 1.05 9.81 0.95
C GLY A 67 0.91 8.84 -0.22
N GLY A 68 0.32 7.65 0.01
CA GLY A 68 0.02 6.66 -1.03
C GLY A 68 0.98 5.48 -1.11
N LEU A 69 1.11 4.90 -2.30
CA LEU A 69 1.87 3.68 -2.55
C LEU A 69 3.37 3.98 -2.72
N PRO A 70 4.28 3.21 -2.09
CA PRO A 70 5.71 3.48 -2.15
C PRO A 70 6.34 3.08 -3.48
N LYS A 71 7.16 3.97 -4.06
CA LYS A 71 7.99 3.72 -5.25
C LYS A 71 9.12 2.75 -4.95
N GLY A 72 9.49 1.91 -5.94
CA GLY A 72 10.61 0.98 -5.84
C GLY A 72 10.43 -0.14 -4.83
N ARG A 73 9.19 -0.43 -4.39
CA ARG A 73 8.88 -1.40 -3.35
C ARG A 73 7.86 -2.43 -3.80
N ILE A 74 7.84 -3.55 -3.08
CA ILE A 74 6.84 -4.59 -3.24
C ILE A 74 5.63 -4.29 -2.35
N VAL A 75 4.44 -4.36 -2.92
CA VAL A 75 3.14 -4.21 -2.26
C VAL A 75 2.34 -5.49 -2.50
N GLU A 76 1.71 -6.02 -1.46
CA GLU A 76 0.74 -7.12 -1.60
C GLU A 76 -0.66 -6.58 -1.29
N ILE A 77 -1.61 -6.78 -2.21
CA ILE A 77 -3.04 -6.52 -2.00
C ILE A 77 -3.74 -7.86 -1.99
N PHE A 78 -4.34 -8.22 -0.86
CA PHE A 78 -4.98 -9.52 -0.69
C PHE A 78 -6.35 -9.40 -0.05
N GLY A 79 -7.21 -10.37 -0.30
CA GLY A 79 -8.59 -10.33 0.14
C GLY A 79 -9.42 -11.46 -0.47
N PRO A 80 -10.70 -11.57 -0.06
CA PRO A 80 -11.66 -12.47 -0.69
C PRO A 80 -11.81 -12.21 -2.18
N GLU A 81 -12.47 -13.11 -2.89
CA GLU A 81 -12.95 -12.84 -4.25
C GLU A 81 -13.93 -11.66 -4.26
N SER A 82 -14.00 -10.95 -5.38
CA SER A 82 -14.89 -9.79 -5.57
C SER A 82 -14.76 -8.68 -4.51
N SER A 83 -13.63 -8.61 -3.81
CA SER A 83 -13.36 -7.59 -2.78
C SER A 83 -12.85 -6.26 -3.36
N GLY A 84 -12.55 -6.18 -4.66
CA GLY A 84 -12.02 -4.98 -5.31
C GLY A 84 -10.49 -4.91 -5.44
N LYS A 85 -9.77 -6.04 -5.31
CA LYS A 85 -8.30 -6.11 -5.47
C LYS A 85 -7.84 -5.57 -6.82
N THR A 86 -8.39 -6.12 -7.90
CA THR A 86 -8.06 -5.73 -9.29
C THR A 86 -8.48 -4.29 -9.55
N THR A 87 -9.67 -3.86 -9.08
CA THR A 87 -10.09 -2.46 -9.17
C THR A 87 -9.07 -1.51 -8.53
N LEU A 88 -8.57 -1.81 -7.32
CA LEU A 88 -7.58 -0.97 -6.65
C LEU A 88 -6.24 -0.94 -7.41
N ALA A 89 -5.82 -2.06 -8.01
CA ALA A 89 -4.64 -2.11 -8.86
C ALA A 89 -4.82 -1.30 -10.16
N LEU A 90 -5.98 -1.36 -10.80
CA LEU A 90 -6.28 -0.57 -12.00
C LEU A 90 -6.29 0.94 -11.69
N HIS A 91 -6.80 1.33 -10.52
CA HIS A 91 -6.70 2.72 -10.05
C HIS A 91 -5.24 3.17 -9.86
N ALA A 92 -4.40 2.32 -9.26
CA ALA A 92 -2.97 2.61 -9.13
C ALA A 92 -2.26 2.73 -10.51
N ILE A 93 -2.64 1.88 -11.47
CA ILE A 93 -2.17 1.95 -12.86
C ILE A 93 -2.57 3.28 -13.50
N ALA A 94 -3.84 3.66 -13.38
CA ALA A 94 -4.34 4.92 -13.94
C ALA A 94 -3.60 6.14 -13.36
N GLU A 95 -3.31 6.15 -12.06
CA GLU A 95 -2.55 7.25 -11.43
C GLU A 95 -1.10 7.32 -11.92
N VAL A 96 -0.42 6.19 -12.09
CA VAL A 96 0.94 6.17 -12.65
C VAL A 96 0.96 6.69 -14.09
N GLN A 97 0.00 6.29 -14.92
CA GLN A 97 -0.12 6.77 -16.29
C GLN A 97 -0.41 8.28 -16.35
N LYS A 98 -1.27 8.81 -15.46
CA LYS A 98 -1.54 10.25 -15.35
C LYS A 98 -0.28 11.06 -14.99
N LEU A 99 0.63 10.46 -14.23
CA LEU A 99 1.94 11.05 -13.90
C LEU A 99 2.96 10.92 -15.05
N GLY A 100 2.57 10.38 -16.20
CA GLY A 100 3.43 10.16 -17.36
C GLY A 100 4.34 8.92 -17.24
N GLY A 101 4.09 8.06 -16.24
CA GLY A 101 4.82 6.82 -16.04
C GLY A 101 4.23 5.66 -16.82
N ASN A 102 5.02 4.61 -16.99
CA ASN A 102 4.58 3.40 -17.69
C ASN A 102 4.14 2.33 -16.69
N ALA A 103 3.01 1.68 -16.98
CA ALA A 103 2.47 0.61 -16.17
C ALA A 103 2.38 -0.70 -16.96
N MET A 104 2.53 -1.81 -16.26
CA MET A 104 2.39 -3.15 -16.82
C MET A 104 1.46 -4.00 -15.96
N LEU A 105 0.59 -4.76 -16.61
CA LEU A 105 -0.25 -5.79 -15.99
C LEU A 105 0.20 -7.18 -16.45
N VAL A 106 0.53 -8.03 -15.48
CA VAL A 106 0.73 -9.46 -15.67
C VAL A 106 -0.58 -10.15 -15.28
N ASP A 107 -1.41 -10.45 -16.28
CA ASP A 107 -2.72 -11.08 -16.15
C ASP A 107 -2.56 -12.61 -16.24
N ALA A 108 -2.22 -13.21 -15.10
CA ALA A 108 -2.12 -14.65 -14.94
C ALA A 108 -3.50 -15.31 -14.71
N GLU A 109 -4.52 -14.55 -14.29
CA GLU A 109 -5.89 -15.06 -14.17
C GLU A 109 -6.67 -15.05 -15.52
N HIS A 110 -6.10 -14.47 -16.58
CA HIS A 110 -6.76 -14.27 -17.87
C HIS A 110 -8.13 -13.58 -17.75
N ALA A 111 -8.24 -12.65 -16.81
CA ALA A 111 -9.48 -12.00 -16.41
C ALA A 111 -9.49 -10.49 -16.71
N PHE A 112 -8.51 -10.00 -17.47
CA PHE A 112 -8.43 -8.58 -17.82
C PHE A 112 -9.60 -8.13 -18.70
N ASP A 113 -10.31 -7.09 -18.25
CA ASP A 113 -11.37 -6.41 -19.00
C ASP A 113 -10.91 -5.00 -19.43
N PRO A 114 -10.65 -4.78 -20.73
CA PRO A 114 -10.29 -3.47 -21.28
C PRO A 114 -11.37 -2.40 -21.08
N ALA A 115 -12.65 -2.77 -21.17
CA ALA A 115 -13.75 -1.82 -21.08
C ALA A 115 -13.87 -1.27 -19.66
N TYR A 116 -13.83 -2.16 -18.66
CA TYR A 116 -13.81 -1.74 -17.25
C TYR A 116 -12.55 -0.93 -16.91
N SER A 117 -11.39 -1.34 -17.43
CA SER A 117 -10.13 -0.63 -17.20
C SER A 117 -10.18 0.81 -17.71
N LYS A 118 -10.73 1.02 -18.91
CA LYS A 118 -10.95 2.35 -19.48
C LYS A 118 -11.91 3.20 -18.62
N ALA A 119 -12.97 2.58 -18.10
CA ALA A 119 -13.92 3.27 -17.23
C ALA A 119 -13.30 3.71 -15.89
N VAL A 120 -12.36 2.93 -15.36
CA VAL A 120 -11.53 3.28 -14.19
C VAL A 120 -10.51 4.39 -14.50
N GLY A 121 -10.28 4.70 -15.78
CA GLY A 121 -9.37 5.76 -16.22
C GLY A 121 -7.97 5.27 -16.60
N VAL A 122 -7.81 3.96 -16.83
CA VAL A 122 -6.58 3.39 -17.39
C VAL A 122 -6.48 3.76 -18.87
N ASP A 123 -5.32 4.21 -19.28
CA ASP A 123 -4.96 4.34 -20.69
C ASP A 123 -4.61 2.94 -21.23
N VAL A 124 -5.64 2.29 -21.79
CA VAL A 124 -5.55 0.92 -22.31
C VAL A 124 -4.64 0.83 -23.53
N GLU A 125 -4.48 1.91 -24.30
CA GLU A 125 -3.64 1.91 -25.51
C GLU A 125 -2.15 1.81 -25.16
N ASN A 126 -1.76 2.44 -24.04
CA ASN A 126 -0.39 2.45 -23.55
C ASN A 126 -0.12 1.44 -22.42
N LEU A 127 -1.12 0.67 -21.98
CA LEU A 127 -0.95 -0.34 -20.94
C LEU A 127 -0.21 -1.56 -21.50
N ILE A 128 0.91 -1.91 -20.89
CA ILE A 128 1.65 -3.13 -21.25
C ILE A 128 0.97 -4.33 -20.58
N VAL A 129 0.44 -5.27 -21.36
CA VAL A 129 -0.21 -6.47 -20.83
C VAL A 129 0.61 -7.71 -21.17
N CYS A 130 0.83 -8.59 -20.19
CA CYS A 130 1.43 -9.90 -20.36
C CYS A 130 0.46 -10.96 -19.85
N GLN A 131 0.13 -11.92 -20.70
CA GLN A 131 -0.64 -13.11 -20.36
C GLN A 131 0.31 -14.32 -20.43
N PRO A 132 0.91 -14.73 -19.31
CA PRO A 132 1.96 -15.73 -19.29
C PRO A 132 1.39 -17.16 -19.26
N ASP A 133 2.08 -18.11 -19.88
CA ASP A 133 1.69 -19.52 -19.84
C ASP A 133 1.96 -20.19 -18.49
N HIS A 134 2.97 -19.72 -17.75
CA HIS A 134 3.39 -20.29 -16.47
C HIS A 134 4.07 -19.26 -15.56
N GLY A 135 4.14 -19.55 -14.26
CA GLY A 135 4.60 -18.62 -13.24
C GLY A 135 6.05 -18.14 -13.39
N GLU A 136 6.96 -19.01 -13.85
CA GLU A 136 8.35 -18.62 -14.12
C GLU A 136 8.42 -17.55 -15.23
N MET A 137 7.67 -17.75 -16.32
CA MET A 137 7.61 -16.79 -17.43
C MET A 137 7.09 -15.44 -16.94
N ALA A 138 5.98 -15.46 -16.20
CA ALA A 138 5.37 -14.27 -15.62
C ALA A 138 6.37 -13.42 -14.81
N LEU A 139 7.07 -14.07 -13.88
CA LEU A 139 8.02 -13.41 -12.97
C LEU A 139 9.31 -12.98 -13.69
N GLU A 140 9.76 -13.74 -14.69
CA GLU A 140 10.94 -13.39 -15.48
C GLU A 140 10.68 -12.18 -16.39
N ILE A 141 9.53 -12.13 -17.06
CA ILE A 141 9.13 -10.96 -17.86
C ILE A 141 9.01 -9.74 -16.95
N ALA A 142 8.33 -9.86 -15.81
CA ALA A 142 8.22 -8.76 -14.84
C ALA A 142 9.59 -8.28 -14.33
N ASP A 143 10.53 -9.19 -14.02
CA ASP A 143 11.88 -8.81 -13.57
C ASP A 143 12.69 -8.11 -14.67
N ARG A 144 12.57 -8.55 -15.93
CA ARG A 144 13.23 -7.92 -17.08
C ARG A 144 12.68 -6.51 -17.34
N MET A 145 11.35 -6.36 -17.30
CA MET A 145 10.68 -5.07 -17.47
C MET A 145 11.02 -4.10 -16.33
N CYS A 146 11.08 -4.59 -15.09
CA CYS A 146 11.54 -3.80 -13.95
C CYS A 146 12.99 -3.34 -14.11
N ARG A 147 13.88 -4.23 -14.58
CA ARG A 147 15.30 -3.95 -14.76
C ARG A 147 15.60 -2.96 -15.88
N SER A 148 14.73 -2.85 -16.88
CA SER A 148 14.91 -1.88 -17.97
C SER A 148 14.86 -0.43 -17.46
N GLY A 149 14.24 -0.20 -16.29
CA GLY A 149 13.99 1.14 -15.76
C GLY A 149 12.92 1.92 -16.52
N ALA A 150 12.26 1.29 -17.50
CA ALA A 150 11.25 1.93 -18.33
C ALA A 150 9.82 1.78 -17.79
N VAL A 151 9.61 0.97 -16.74
CA VAL A 151 8.29 0.69 -16.15
C VAL A 151 8.28 1.13 -14.68
N ASP A 152 7.34 1.99 -14.32
CA ASP A 152 7.19 2.56 -12.98
C ASP A 152 6.32 1.68 -12.06
N LEU A 153 5.40 0.91 -12.64
CA LEU A 153 4.50 0.03 -11.90
C LEU A 153 4.25 -1.28 -12.65
N ILE A 154 4.41 -2.40 -11.95
CA ILE A 154 4.03 -3.73 -12.44
C ILE A 154 3.01 -4.34 -11.47
N CYS A 155 1.82 -4.65 -11.97
CA CYS A 155 0.78 -5.37 -11.24
C CYS A 155 0.74 -6.83 -11.68
N VAL A 156 0.74 -7.77 -10.74
CA VAL A 156 0.64 -9.21 -10.99
C VAL A 156 -0.70 -9.71 -10.47
N ASP A 157 -1.62 -10.06 -11.37
CA ASP A 157 -2.96 -10.56 -11.08
C ASP A 157 -3.10 -12.02 -11.55
N SER A 158 -2.96 -13.02 -10.69
CA SER A 158 -2.64 -12.96 -9.26
C SER A 158 -1.58 -13.99 -8.89
N VAL A 159 -1.02 -13.87 -7.68
CA VAL A 159 -0.04 -14.84 -7.15
C VAL A 159 -0.57 -16.26 -7.15
N SER A 160 -1.88 -16.45 -6.92
CA SER A 160 -2.50 -17.78 -6.92
C SER A 160 -2.41 -18.46 -8.29
N ALA A 161 -2.41 -17.68 -9.37
CA ALA A 161 -2.35 -18.15 -10.75
C ALA A 161 -0.92 -18.27 -11.30
N LEU A 162 0.11 -17.96 -10.50
CA LEU A 162 1.51 -18.19 -10.87
C LEU A 162 1.87 -19.67 -10.71
N THR A 163 1.27 -20.51 -11.55
CA THR A 163 1.45 -21.96 -11.52
C THR A 163 2.80 -22.34 -12.14
N PRO A 164 3.69 -23.04 -11.41
CA PRO A 164 4.97 -23.49 -11.96
C PRO A 164 4.79 -24.37 -13.20
N ARG A 165 5.71 -24.27 -14.15
CA ARG A 165 5.67 -25.06 -15.40
C ARG A 165 5.52 -26.56 -15.15
N ALA A 166 6.25 -27.11 -14.17
CA ALA A 166 6.18 -28.52 -13.82
C ALA A 166 4.80 -28.97 -13.31
N GLU A 167 4.02 -28.05 -12.75
CA GLU A 167 2.67 -28.32 -12.27
C GLU A 167 1.66 -28.29 -13.43
N ILE A 168 1.87 -27.41 -14.42
CA ILE A 168 1.05 -27.34 -15.64
C ILE A 168 1.28 -28.53 -16.57
N GLU A 169 2.54 -28.94 -16.74
CA GLU A 169 2.91 -30.11 -17.56
C GLU A 169 2.63 -31.45 -16.84
N GLY A 170 2.38 -31.40 -15.52
CA GLY A 170 2.09 -32.57 -14.70
C GLY A 170 0.64 -33.03 -14.80
N GLU A 171 0.39 -34.26 -14.38
CA GLU A 171 -0.97 -34.80 -14.29
C GLU A 171 -1.73 -34.26 -13.08
N ILE A 172 -3.04 -34.05 -13.23
CA ILE A 172 -3.91 -33.63 -12.12
C ILE A 172 -3.86 -34.68 -11.01
N GLY A 173 -3.49 -34.25 -9.80
CA GLY A 173 -3.34 -35.13 -8.64
C GLY A 173 -1.89 -35.55 -8.36
N MET A 174 -0.95 -35.23 -9.25
CA MET A 174 0.48 -35.41 -8.97
C MET A 174 0.92 -34.50 -7.82
N GLN A 175 1.55 -35.08 -6.80
CA GLN A 175 2.02 -34.31 -5.64
C GLN A 175 3.29 -33.52 -5.96
N GLN A 176 3.16 -32.20 -6.05
CA GLN A 176 4.29 -31.30 -6.26
C GLN A 176 4.34 -30.23 -5.16
N MET A 177 4.66 -30.65 -3.94
CA MET A 177 4.54 -29.79 -2.76
C MET A 177 5.49 -28.60 -2.80
N GLY A 178 4.93 -27.39 -2.69
CA GLY A 178 5.68 -26.16 -2.40
C GLY A 178 6.47 -25.57 -3.58
N LEU A 179 6.24 -26.02 -4.82
CA LEU A 179 6.91 -25.47 -6.00
C LEU A 179 6.67 -23.95 -6.14
N GLN A 180 5.42 -23.52 -6.06
CA GLN A 180 5.06 -22.10 -6.15
C GLN A 180 5.75 -21.26 -5.06
N ALA A 181 5.82 -21.76 -3.83
CA ALA A 181 6.49 -21.05 -2.73
C ALA A 181 8.00 -20.89 -2.96
N ARG A 182 8.66 -21.90 -3.55
CA ARG A 182 10.08 -21.85 -3.91
C ARG A 182 10.32 -20.87 -5.06
N LEU A 183 9.48 -20.91 -6.08
CA LEU A 183 9.49 -19.97 -7.21
C LEU A 183 9.38 -18.52 -6.72
N MET A 184 8.36 -18.22 -5.91
CA MET A 184 8.15 -16.88 -5.34
C MET A 184 9.35 -16.43 -4.51
N SER A 185 9.91 -17.32 -3.68
CA SER A 185 11.08 -17.00 -2.84
C SER A 185 12.32 -16.62 -3.67
N GLN A 186 12.53 -17.31 -4.78
CA GLN A 186 13.65 -17.04 -5.69
C GLN A 186 13.44 -15.74 -6.48
N ALA A 187 12.23 -15.56 -7.03
CA ALA A 187 11.89 -14.38 -7.82
C ALA A 187 11.94 -13.09 -6.99
N LEU A 188 11.25 -13.06 -5.84
CA LEU A 188 11.18 -11.87 -4.98
C LEU A 188 12.57 -11.43 -4.48
N ARG A 189 13.48 -12.38 -4.25
CA ARG A 189 14.87 -12.07 -3.86
C ARG A 189 15.61 -11.26 -4.93
N LYS A 190 15.38 -11.56 -6.21
CA LYS A 190 15.96 -10.81 -7.34
C LYS A 190 15.20 -9.50 -7.56
N MET A 191 13.88 -9.60 -7.68
CA MET A 191 13.00 -8.48 -8.04
C MET A 191 13.02 -7.36 -7.00
N SER A 192 13.13 -7.66 -5.70
CA SER A 192 13.17 -6.62 -4.65
C SER A 192 14.36 -5.66 -4.81
N GLY A 193 15.51 -6.16 -5.26
CA GLY A 193 16.69 -5.32 -5.51
C GLY A 193 16.55 -4.50 -6.79
N ASN A 194 16.00 -5.11 -7.85
CA ASN A 194 15.78 -4.43 -9.13
C ASN A 194 14.72 -3.33 -9.01
N ALA A 195 13.59 -3.61 -8.34
CA ALA A 195 12.52 -2.66 -8.05
C ALA A 195 13.07 -1.41 -7.34
N SER A 196 13.87 -1.60 -6.29
CA SER A 196 14.44 -0.47 -5.55
C SER A 196 15.42 0.37 -6.37
N LYS A 197 16.15 -0.23 -7.31
CA LYS A 197 17.10 0.50 -8.18
C LYS A 197 16.41 1.23 -9.32
N ALA A 198 15.36 0.62 -9.88
CA ALA A 198 14.58 1.18 -10.98
C ALA A 198 13.53 2.18 -10.53
N GLY A 199 13.18 2.23 -9.24
CA GLY A 199 12.02 3.00 -8.77
C GLY A 199 10.68 2.35 -9.09
N CYS A 200 10.69 1.15 -9.69
CA CYS A 200 9.51 0.40 -10.10
C CYS A 200 8.79 -0.23 -8.90
N THR A 201 7.50 0.05 -8.73
CA THR A 201 6.66 -0.60 -7.73
C THR A 201 6.08 -1.90 -8.25
N LEU A 202 6.12 -2.94 -7.42
CA LEU A 202 5.60 -4.26 -7.76
C LEU A 202 4.37 -4.54 -6.89
N ILE A 203 3.17 -4.53 -7.47
CA ILE A 203 1.93 -4.91 -6.81
C ILE A 203 1.63 -6.38 -7.11
N PHE A 204 1.51 -7.19 -6.06
CA PHE A 204 1.05 -8.56 -6.16
C PHE A 204 -0.37 -8.67 -5.62
N LEU A 205 -1.31 -9.04 -6.48
CA LEU A 205 -2.66 -9.40 -6.04
C LEU A 205 -2.65 -10.84 -5.54
N ASN A 206 -3.33 -11.08 -4.42
CA ASN A 206 -3.34 -12.40 -3.81
C ASN A 206 -4.72 -12.74 -3.25
N GLN A 207 -5.00 -14.03 -3.16
CA GLN A 207 -6.26 -14.53 -2.63
C GLN A 207 -6.06 -15.05 -1.21
N ILE A 208 -7.15 -15.03 -0.43
CA ILE A 208 -7.18 -15.68 0.88
C ILE A 208 -7.44 -17.18 0.69
N ARG A 209 -6.72 -17.99 1.47
CA ARG A 209 -6.89 -19.44 1.61
C ARG A 209 -6.97 -19.78 3.10
N TYR A 210 -7.52 -20.94 3.44
CA TYR A 210 -7.62 -21.41 4.82
C TYR A 210 -6.64 -22.55 5.09
N LYS A 211 -5.83 -22.41 6.14
CA LYS A 211 -4.95 -23.49 6.60
C LYS A 211 -5.76 -24.51 7.39
N ILE A 212 -5.85 -25.73 6.87
CA ILE A 212 -6.52 -26.86 7.53
C ILE A 212 -5.76 -27.21 8.83
N GLY A 213 -6.52 -27.55 9.88
CA GLY A 213 -5.96 -28.00 11.17
C GLY A 213 -5.56 -26.88 12.13
N VAL A 214 -5.91 -25.62 11.85
CA VAL A 214 -5.76 -24.51 12.79
C VAL A 214 -7.07 -24.34 13.57
N TYR A 215 -7.11 -24.84 14.80
CA TYR A 215 -8.27 -24.74 15.70
C TYR A 215 -8.27 -23.47 16.55
N TYR A 216 -7.13 -22.78 16.68
CA TYR A 216 -6.97 -21.56 17.47
C TYR A 216 -6.21 -20.48 16.69
N GLY A 217 -6.69 -19.24 16.74
CA GLY A 217 -6.12 -18.10 16.01
C GLY A 217 -6.76 -17.86 14.63
N ASN A 218 -6.12 -17.05 13.78
CA ASN A 218 -6.60 -16.78 12.43
C ASN A 218 -6.09 -17.87 11.45
N PRO A 219 -6.97 -18.69 10.84
CA PRO A 219 -6.59 -19.73 9.88
C PRO A 219 -6.25 -19.19 8.48
N GLU A 220 -6.47 -17.90 8.22
CA GLU A 220 -6.28 -17.31 6.91
C GLU A 220 -4.81 -17.16 6.53
N VAL A 221 -4.50 -17.62 5.32
CA VAL A 221 -3.19 -17.54 4.69
C VAL A 221 -3.32 -17.01 3.25
N THR A 222 -2.20 -16.63 2.66
CA THR A 222 -2.14 -16.18 1.26
C THR A 222 -1.35 -17.18 0.43
N SER A 223 -1.61 -17.26 -0.88
CA SER A 223 -0.92 -18.16 -1.80
C SER A 223 0.54 -17.76 -2.02
N GLY A 224 1.36 -18.64 -2.60
CA GLY A 224 2.77 -18.36 -2.89
C GLY A 224 3.73 -18.44 -1.70
N GLY A 225 3.30 -19.00 -0.57
CA GLY A 225 4.13 -19.20 0.62
C GLY A 225 4.37 -17.92 1.44
N ILE A 226 5.39 -17.93 2.31
CA ILE A 226 5.61 -16.84 3.28
C ILE A 226 6.50 -15.72 2.71
N ALA A 227 7.23 -15.97 1.62
CA ALA A 227 8.22 -15.03 1.08
C ALA A 227 7.62 -13.64 0.81
N LEU A 228 6.48 -13.58 0.12
CA LEU A 228 5.82 -12.30 -0.19
C LEU A 228 5.50 -11.49 1.07
N LYS A 229 5.08 -12.15 2.16
CA LYS A 229 4.80 -11.49 3.45
C LYS A 229 6.03 -10.78 4.01
N PHE A 230 7.24 -11.30 3.79
CA PHE A 230 8.48 -10.70 4.30
C PHE A 230 9.03 -9.61 3.37
N PHE A 231 9.03 -9.87 2.06
CA PHE A 231 9.52 -8.94 1.04
C PHE A 231 8.62 -7.72 0.86
N ALA A 232 7.29 -7.88 0.95
CA ALA A 232 6.35 -6.78 0.85
C ALA A 232 6.66 -5.69 1.89
N SER A 233 6.84 -4.46 1.41
CA SER A 233 6.94 -3.27 2.25
C SER A 233 5.57 -2.84 2.77
N LEU A 234 4.54 -3.07 1.97
CA LEU A 234 3.15 -2.77 2.30
C LEU A 234 2.29 -4.01 2.06
N ARG A 235 1.43 -4.37 3.02
CA ARG A 235 0.41 -5.42 2.84
C ARG A 235 -0.95 -4.83 3.15
N LEU A 236 -1.83 -4.87 2.16
CA LEU A 236 -3.17 -4.30 2.20
C LEU A 236 -4.18 -5.44 2.15
N GLU A 237 -4.98 -5.56 3.20
CA GLU A 237 -6.10 -6.50 3.25
C GLU A 237 -7.38 -5.78 2.88
N ILE A 238 -7.98 -6.13 1.75
CA ILE A 238 -9.24 -5.55 1.29
C ILE A 238 -10.40 -6.51 1.56
N ARG A 239 -11.48 -5.99 2.14
CA ARG A 239 -12.71 -6.76 2.39
C ARG A 239 -13.96 -5.93 2.08
N PRO A 240 -15.00 -6.55 1.49
CA PRO A 240 -16.32 -5.93 1.45
C PRO A 240 -16.89 -5.86 2.86
N ILE A 241 -17.50 -4.73 3.20
CA ILE A 241 -18.18 -4.50 4.49
C ILE A 241 -19.67 -4.21 4.34
N GLY A 242 -20.14 -3.95 3.12
CA GLY A 242 -21.55 -3.74 2.83
C GLY A 242 -21.79 -3.58 1.33
N LYS A 243 -23.07 -3.62 0.95
CA LYS A 243 -23.50 -3.38 -0.43
C LYS A 243 -24.14 -2.01 -0.54
N LEU A 244 -23.98 -1.37 -1.69
CA LEU A 244 -24.60 -0.09 -2.02
C LEU A 244 -25.87 -0.36 -2.82
N LYS A 245 -26.99 0.19 -2.37
CA LYS A 245 -28.28 0.07 -3.06
C LYS A 245 -28.62 1.38 -3.77
N SER A 246 -29.24 1.28 -4.93
CA SER A 246 -29.76 2.43 -5.66
C SER A 246 -30.82 3.18 -4.84
N ALA A 247 -30.83 4.51 -4.91
CA ALA A 247 -31.90 5.31 -4.30
C ALA A 247 -33.29 5.06 -4.95
N LYS A 248 -33.33 4.46 -6.15
CA LYS A 248 -34.54 4.24 -6.95
C LYS A 248 -35.06 2.79 -6.93
N GLY A 249 -34.46 1.89 -6.17
CA GLY A 249 -34.87 0.47 -6.14
C GLY A 249 -33.98 -0.41 -5.27
N ASP A 250 -34.15 -1.73 -5.39
CA ASP A 250 -33.40 -2.72 -4.61
C ASP A 250 -32.15 -3.25 -5.34
N GLU A 251 -31.78 -2.63 -6.46
CA GLU A 251 -30.61 -2.98 -7.26
C GLU A 251 -29.30 -2.62 -6.55
N GLU A 252 -28.36 -3.55 -6.56
CA GLU A 252 -27.02 -3.39 -6.00
C GLU A 252 -26.11 -2.69 -7.01
N ILE A 253 -25.76 -1.43 -6.71
CA ILE A 253 -24.98 -0.57 -7.62
C ILE A 253 -23.48 -0.55 -7.29
N GLY A 254 -23.07 -1.22 -6.21
CA GLY A 254 -21.69 -1.28 -5.80
C GLY A 254 -21.49 -1.92 -4.44
N ILE A 255 -20.25 -1.83 -3.94
CA ILE A 255 -19.84 -2.35 -2.64
C ILE A 255 -19.11 -1.28 -1.85
N ARG A 256 -19.31 -1.30 -0.53
CA ARG A 256 -18.47 -0.57 0.40
C ARG A 256 -17.36 -1.51 0.87
N VAL A 257 -16.12 -1.07 0.74
CA VAL A 257 -14.94 -1.87 1.06
C VAL A 257 -14.12 -1.21 2.16
N ARG A 258 -13.43 -2.05 2.92
CA ARG A 258 -12.45 -1.64 3.92
C ARG A 258 -11.11 -2.23 3.55
N VAL A 259 -10.09 -1.37 3.47
CA VAL A 259 -8.69 -1.75 3.30
C VAL A 259 -7.96 -1.55 4.62
N ARG A 260 -7.40 -2.62 5.17
CA ARG A 260 -6.56 -2.60 6.38
C ARG A 260 -5.09 -2.73 6.02
N VAL A 261 -4.27 -1.83 6.56
CA VAL A 261 -2.81 -1.90 6.44
C VAL A 261 -2.27 -2.93 7.41
N GLN A 262 -2.12 -4.18 6.96
CA GLN A 262 -1.65 -5.29 7.79
C GLN A 262 -0.14 -5.26 8.04
N LYS A 263 0.62 -4.61 7.15
CA LYS A 263 2.04 -4.37 7.29
C LYS A 263 2.41 -3.09 6.58
N SER A 264 3.23 -2.25 7.19
CA SER A 264 3.87 -1.12 6.52
C SER A 264 5.30 -0.95 7.02
N LYS A 265 6.25 -0.79 6.09
CA LYS A 265 7.64 -0.37 6.34
C LYS A 265 7.87 1.11 5.98
N VAL A 266 6.84 1.79 5.48
CA VAL A 266 6.91 3.16 4.93
C VAL A 266 6.01 4.13 5.68
N SER A 267 5.04 3.61 6.44
CA SER A 267 4.05 4.38 7.19
C SER A 267 3.62 3.63 8.46
N ARG A 268 2.73 4.22 9.26
CA ARG A 268 2.21 3.57 10.47
C ARG A 268 1.31 2.38 10.09
N PRO A 269 1.63 1.14 10.52
CA PRO A 269 0.77 -0.01 10.26
C PRO A 269 -0.56 0.08 11.02
N TYR A 270 -1.51 -0.78 10.65
CA TYR A 270 -2.83 -0.98 11.28
C TYR A 270 -3.86 0.13 11.10
N LYS A 271 -3.56 1.14 10.29
CA LYS A 271 -4.58 2.07 9.79
C LYS A 271 -5.54 1.35 8.84
N GLN A 272 -6.73 1.93 8.69
CA GLN A 272 -7.80 1.43 7.83
C GLN A 272 -8.29 2.58 6.96
N ALA A 273 -8.69 2.25 5.75
CA ALA A 273 -9.39 3.12 4.84
C ALA A 273 -10.70 2.46 4.43
N GLU A 274 -11.77 3.24 4.35
CA GLU A 274 -13.05 2.81 3.81
C GLU A 274 -13.38 3.66 2.60
N PHE A 275 -13.99 3.03 1.59
CA PHE A 275 -14.45 3.70 0.39
C PHE A 275 -15.48 2.82 -0.33
N GLU A 276 -16.10 3.43 -1.33
CA GLU A 276 -17.15 2.83 -2.14
C GLU A 276 -16.58 2.50 -3.53
N ILE A 277 -16.86 1.29 -4.01
CA ILE A 277 -16.60 0.86 -5.38
C ILE A 277 -17.95 0.74 -6.07
N ILE A 278 -18.18 1.59 -7.06
CA ILE A 278 -19.36 1.59 -7.92
C ILE A 278 -19.08 0.65 -9.09
N PHE A 279 -20.02 -0.24 -9.40
CA PHE A 279 -19.86 -1.18 -10.50
C PHE A 279 -19.80 -0.44 -11.84
N GLY A 280 -18.84 -0.80 -12.69
CA GLY A 280 -18.60 -0.12 -13.97
C GLY A 280 -17.82 1.20 -13.88
N GLU A 281 -17.73 1.84 -12.72
CA GLU A 281 -17.03 3.13 -12.55
C GLU A 281 -15.75 3.03 -11.70
N GLY A 282 -15.70 2.10 -10.75
CA GLY A 282 -14.58 1.93 -9.84
C GLY A 282 -14.74 2.72 -8.54
N VAL A 283 -13.64 3.17 -7.94
CA VAL A 283 -13.63 3.87 -6.65
C VAL A 283 -14.31 5.24 -6.78
N SER A 284 -15.26 5.52 -5.90
CA SER A 284 -15.96 6.81 -5.86
C SER A 284 -15.01 7.94 -5.40
N LYS A 285 -14.55 8.76 -6.35
CA LYS A 285 -13.65 9.90 -6.06
C LYS A 285 -14.29 10.90 -5.08
N LEU A 286 -15.52 11.31 -5.35
CA LEU A 286 -16.27 12.24 -4.50
C LEU A 286 -16.48 11.69 -3.08
N GLY A 287 -16.82 10.40 -2.97
CA GLY A 287 -16.93 9.70 -1.69
C GLY A 287 -15.64 9.79 -0.89
N CYS A 288 -14.51 9.49 -1.55
CA CYS A 288 -13.21 9.54 -0.91
C CYS A 288 -12.80 10.95 -0.46
N ILE A 289 -13.13 11.99 -1.24
CA ILE A 289 -12.86 13.39 -0.88
C ILE A 289 -13.63 13.76 0.38
N LEU A 290 -14.93 13.49 0.41
CA LEU A 290 -15.77 13.80 1.58
C LEU A 290 -15.31 13.04 2.83
N ASP A 291 -15.02 11.75 2.68
CA ASP A 291 -14.55 10.91 3.79
C ASP A 291 -13.21 11.37 4.34
N CYS A 292 -12.22 11.65 3.47
CA CYS A 292 -10.94 12.14 3.96
C CYS A 292 -11.06 13.56 4.55
N ALA A 293 -11.91 14.43 3.99
CA ALA A 293 -12.20 15.74 4.56
C ALA A 293 -12.86 15.66 5.95
N GLU A 294 -13.75 14.69 6.18
CA GLU A 294 -14.32 14.40 7.51
C GLU A 294 -13.24 13.91 8.47
N ILE A 295 -12.38 12.96 8.04
CA ILE A 295 -11.29 12.42 8.86
C ILE A 295 -10.25 13.49 9.25
N MET A 296 -9.98 14.43 8.35
CA MET A 296 -9.01 15.51 8.57
C MET A 296 -9.64 16.76 9.21
N GLU A 297 -10.91 16.67 9.64
CA GLU A 297 -11.66 17.75 10.29
C GLU A 297 -11.80 19.03 9.44
N ILE A 298 -11.60 18.93 8.12
CA ILE A 298 -11.82 20.01 7.15
C ILE A 298 -13.31 20.20 6.92
N VAL A 299 -14.04 19.07 6.79
CA VAL A 299 -15.49 19.04 6.76
C VAL A 299 -15.97 18.58 8.13
N VAL A 300 -16.77 19.42 8.79
CA VAL A 300 -17.30 19.15 10.12
C VAL A 300 -18.66 18.49 9.99
N LYS A 301 -18.83 17.36 10.69
CA LYS A 301 -20.11 16.68 10.83
C LYS A 301 -20.73 16.94 12.19
N LYS A 302 -21.86 17.66 12.23
CA LYS A 302 -22.65 17.89 13.45
C LYS A 302 -23.97 17.12 13.37
N GLY A 303 -24.04 15.98 14.06
CA GLY A 303 -25.16 15.06 13.95
C GLY A 303 -25.23 14.45 12.54
N SER A 304 -26.31 14.74 11.80
CA SER A 304 -26.47 14.33 10.40
C SER A 304 -26.04 15.40 9.39
N TRP A 305 -25.63 16.59 9.82
CA TRP A 305 -25.29 17.70 8.93
C TRP A 305 -23.78 17.78 8.63
N TYR A 306 -23.45 18.00 7.37
CA TYR A 306 -22.11 18.24 6.85
C TYR A 306 -21.91 19.73 6.54
N SER A 307 -20.79 20.30 7.00
CA SER A 307 -20.43 21.71 6.76
C SER A 307 -18.94 21.88 6.45
N TYR A 308 -18.61 22.78 5.52
CA TYR A 308 -17.26 23.24 5.21
C TYR A 308 -17.15 24.73 5.53
N GLY A 309 -16.36 25.09 6.54
CA GLY A 309 -16.38 26.44 7.10
C GLY A 309 -17.79 26.84 7.54
N ASP A 310 -18.30 27.95 7.00
CA ASP A 310 -19.67 28.44 7.23
C ASP A 310 -20.71 27.87 6.25
N GLN A 311 -20.27 27.16 5.19
CA GLN A 311 -21.15 26.61 4.18
C GLN A 311 -21.73 25.25 4.62
N ARG A 312 -23.05 25.09 4.48
CA ARG A 312 -23.73 23.81 4.74
C ARG A 312 -23.77 22.99 3.44
N LEU A 313 -23.10 21.84 3.44
CA LEU A 313 -23.07 20.92 2.31
C LEU A 313 -24.36 20.09 2.21
N GLY A 314 -24.97 19.75 3.34
CA GLY A 314 -26.26 19.05 3.36
C GLY A 314 -26.49 18.20 4.59
N GLN A 315 -27.72 17.67 4.69
CA GLN A 315 -28.11 16.70 5.71
C GLN A 315 -27.99 15.28 5.16
N GLY A 316 -27.11 14.49 5.74
CA GLY A 316 -26.77 13.14 5.29
C GLY A 316 -25.68 13.14 4.22
N ARG A 317 -24.99 12.00 4.10
CA ARG A 317 -23.88 11.79 3.16
C ARG A 317 -24.28 12.05 1.72
N ASP A 318 -25.41 11.48 1.28
CA ASP A 318 -25.84 11.54 -0.12
C ASP A 318 -26.11 12.98 -0.58
N ARG A 319 -26.72 13.81 0.29
CA ARG A 319 -26.94 15.22 -0.02
C ARG A 319 -25.64 16.02 -0.10
N ALA A 320 -24.69 15.74 0.79
CA ALA A 320 -23.38 16.37 0.75
C ALA A 320 -22.61 15.99 -0.52
N LEU A 321 -22.67 14.73 -0.95
CA LEU A 321 -22.07 14.27 -2.21
C LEU A 321 -22.73 14.92 -3.42
N GLN A 322 -24.06 15.02 -3.42
CA GLN A 322 -24.79 15.71 -4.49
C GLN A 322 -24.40 17.19 -4.57
N TYR A 323 -24.29 17.87 -3.43
CA TYR A 323 -23.87 19.28 -3.38
C TYR A 323 -22.44 19.49 -3.94
N LEU A 324 -21.50 18.62 -3.57
CA LEU A 324 -20.13 18.66 -4.11
C LEU A 324 -20.10 18.38 -5.61
N LYS A 325 -20.94 17.44 -6.08
CA LYS A 325 -21.10 17.14 -7.51
C LYS A 325 -21.64 18.34 -8.29
N ASP A 326 -22.60 19.07 -7.72
CA ASP A 326 -23.21 20.25 -8.33
C ASP A 326 -22.31 21.50 -8.20
N THR A 327 -21.27 21.45 -7.36
CA THR A 327 -20.32 22.56 -7.12
C THR A 327 -18.86 22.15 -7.31
N PRO A 328 -18.39 21.91 -8.55
CA PRO A 328 -17.03 21.42 -8.81
C PRO A 328 -15.91 22.32 -8.27
N ALA A 329 -16.11 23.64 -8.25
CA ALA A 329 -15.12 24.59 -7.72
C ALA A 329 -14.82 24.34 -6.23
N LEU A 330 -15.85 24.00 -5.45
CA LEU A 330 -15.70 23.70 -4.03
C LEU A 330 -15.05 22.32 -3.82
N GLN A 331 -15.41 21.35 -4.66
CA GLN A 331 -14.75 20.04 -4.66
C GLN A 331 -13.24 20.18 -4.89
N ASP A 332 -12.83 20.95 -5.90
CA ASP A 332 -11.41 21.17 -6.22
C ASP A 332 -10.66 21.90 -5.11
N GLU A 333 -11.32 22.85 -4.44
CA GLU A 333 -10.77 23.54 -3.27
C GLU A 333 -10.50 22.59 -2.11
N ILE A 334 -11.47 21.74 -1.77
CA ILE A 334 -11.33 20.73 -0.72
C ILE A 334 -10.24 19.72 -1.10
N GLU A 335 -10.23 19.24 -2.34
CA GLU A 335 -9.24 18.28 -2.83
C GLU A 335 -7.80 18.85 -2.77
N LYS A 336 -7.59 20.10 -3.20
CA LYS A 336 -6.28 20.77 -3.10
C LYS A 336 -5.84 20.96 -1.66
N THR A 337 -6.75 21.31 -0.77
CA THR A 337 -6.47 21.48 0.66
C THR A 337 -6.04 20.15 1.27
N LEU A 338 -6.75 19.06 0.95
CA LEU A 338 -6.39 17.70 1.37
C LEU A 338 -5.01 17.28 0.87
N GLN A 339 -4.73 17.46 -0.43
CA GLN A 339 -3.44 17.13 -1.02
C GLN A 339 -2.30 17.89 -0.34
N THR A 340 -2.49 19.19 -0.08
CA THR A 340 -1.48 20.02 0.59
C THR A 340 -1.16 19.48 1.99
N MET A 341 -2.18 19.11 2.78
CA MET A 341 -1.99 18.55 4.12
C MET A 341 -1.33 17.16 4.12
N LEU A 342 -1.58 16.35 3.08
CA LEU A 342 -0.93 15.05 2.90
C LEU A 342 0.56 15.22 2.57
N THR A 343 0.90 16.16 1.69
CA THR A 343 2.29 16.44 1.29
C THR A 343 3.11 17.12 2.38
N SER A 344 2.51 18.00 3.20
CA SER A 344 3.20 18.72 4.28
C SER A 344 3.47 17.86 5.53
N GLY A 345 3.12 16.57 5.52
CA GLY A 345 3.37 15.64 6.63
C GLY A 345 2.60 15.96 7.92
N THR A 346 1.63 16.88 7.86
CA THR A 346 0.90 17.41 9.03
C THR A 346 -0.15 16.43 9.58
N VAL A 347 -0.33 15.28 8.91
CA VAL A 347 -1.24 14.18 9.29
C VAL A 347 -0.90 13.56 10.67
N GLN A 348 0.17 13.99 11.34
CA GLN A 348 0.49 13.54 12.70
C GLN A 348 -0.44 14.10 13.79
N MET A 349 -1.24 15.15 13.55
CA MET A 349 -1.93 15.90 14.62
C MET A 349 -3.40 15.51 14.91
N GLY A 350 -4.09 14.72 14.07
CA GLY A 350 -5.55 14.51 14.22
C GLY A 350 -6.01 13.30 15.06
N PHE A 351 -5.13 12.34 15.40
CA PHE A 351 -5.57 11.04 15.95
C PHE A 351 -5.24 10.81 17.44
N GLN A 352 -4.84 11.85 18.18
CA GLN A 352 -4.55 11.72 19.62
C GLN A 352 -5.80 11.53 20.51
N SER A 353 -7.04 11.64 19.99
CA SER A 353 -8.24 11.64 20.83
C SER A 353 -8.88 10.28 21.11
N ILE A 354 -8.42 9.17 20.52
CA ILE A 354 -9.00 7.83 20.77
C ILE A 354 -8.11 6.97 21.67
N ARG A 355 -7.75 7.48 22.86
CA ARG A 355 -7.43 6.67 24.05
C ARG A 355 -7.64 7.53 25.31
N LYS A 356 -8.87 7.60 25.83
CA LYS A 356 -9.04 7.78 27.27
C LYS A 356 -8.90 6.39 27.91
N PRO A 357 -7.91 6.14 28.80
CA PRO A 357 -7.96 4.97 29.65
C PRO A 357 -9.19 5.07 30.55
N LEU A 358 -9.93 3.97 30.66
CA LEU A 358 -11.01 3.81 31.64
C LEU A 358 -10.43 4.09 33.04
N PRO A 359 -11.10 4.89 33.89
CA PRO A 359 -10.66 5.06 35.27
C PRO A 359 -10.72 3.71 36.00
N ASN A 360 -9.63 3.39 36.71
CA ASN A 360 -9.51 2.21 37.56
C ASN A 360 -10.74 2.09 38.47
N GLN A 361 -11.45 0.97 38.37
CA GLN A 361 -12.39 0.57 39.42
C GLN A 361 -11.57 0.20 40.66
N GLU A 362 -11.71 1.00 41.70
CA GLU A 362 -11.33 0.66 43.06
C GLU A 362 -12.08 -0.62 43.45
N VAL A 363 -11.31 -1.65 43.79
CA VAL A 363 -11.81 -2.84 44.47
C VAL A 363 -12.07 -2.40 45.91
N LEU A 364 -13.35 -2.19 46.24
CA LEU A 364 -13.79 -2.13 47.62
C LEU A 364 -13.93 -3.57 48.13
N GLU A 365 -12.96 -3.99 48.93
CA GLU A 365 -13.14 -5.06 49.91
C GLU A 365 -14.01 -4.50 51.04
N GLU A 366 -15.27 -4.92 51.12
CA GLU A 366 -16.05 -4.83 52.36
C GLU A 366 -16.04 -6.20 53.04
N PHE A 367 -15.46 -6.22 54.23
CA PHE A 367 -15.64 -7.24 55.24
C PHE A 367 -17.04 -7.11 55.86
N GLU A 368 -17.83 -8.18 55.81
CA GLU A 368 -18.62 -8.70 56.93
C GLU A 368 -18.98 -10.18 56.70
#